data_AF-A0A9R1GYP2-F1
#
_entry.id   AF-A0A9R1GYP2-F1
#
_cell.length_a   1.000
_cell.length_b   1.000
_cell.length_c   1.000
_cell.angle_alpha   90.00
_cell.angle_beta   90.00
_cell.angle_gamma   90.00
#
_symmetry.space_group_name_H-M   'P 1'
#
loop_
_entity.id
_entity.type
_entity.pdbx_description
1 polymer ?
#
loop_
_entity_poly.entity_id
_entity_poly.type
_entity_poly.pdbx_seq_one_letter_code
_entity_poly.pdbx_strand_id
1 'polypeptide(L)'
;MVQLLVTVATAVLLLVAGATAQRQGCENATFPAGRSFERCNTLPVLGASLHWTYHAANGTAELAFRATSGSAGWVAWGINPSGAGMPGSNVFVASQGGRGAVSVLTTILRSTAPALDNTTLQFDVPVPPTAEYAAGAYTIYTTVALPGNSTQQNTVWQAGPLSGGDILPHPTSGPNLQSLMRLDFLSG
;
A
#
# COMPACT_ATOMS: atom_id res chain seq x y z
N MET A 1 32.21 -71.50 -10.17
CA MET A 1 32.44 -70.23 -10.89
C MET A 1 31.47 -69.21 -10.36
N VAL A 2 32.01 -68.05 -9.99
CA VAL A 2 31.42 -67.04 -9.10
C VAL A 2 30.24 -66.31 -9.75
N GLN A 3 29.11 -66.23 -9.02
CA GLN A 3 27.99 -65.32 -9.25
C GLN A 3 28.45 -63.88 -8.95
N LEU A 4 28.24 -62.96 -9.89
CA LEU A 4 28.37 -61.53 -9.63
C LEU A 4 26.99 -60.87 -9.82
N LEU A 5 26.30 -60.63 -8.70
CA LEU A 5 25.16 -59.71 -8.67
C LEU A 5 25.73 -58.28 -8.70
N VAL A 6 25.32 -57.49 -9.69
CA VAL A 6 25.57 -56.06 -9.74
C VAL A 6 24.36 -55.36 -9.11
N THR A 7 24.52 -54.83 -7.91
CA THR A 7 23.55 -53.92 -7.28
C THR A 7 23.81 -52.49 -7.77
N VAL A 8 22.89 -51.94 -8.55
CA VAL A 8 22.90 -50.52 -8.92
C VAL A 8 22.12 -49.76 -7.84
N ALA A 9 22.83 -49.04 -6.98
CA ALA A 9 22.21 -48.13 -6.01
C ALA A 9 21.90 -46.79 -6.70
N THR A 10 20.62 -46.51 -6.95
CA THR A 10 20.16 -45.20 -7.41
C THR A 10 20.00 -44.27 -6.21
N ALA A 11 20.91 -43.29 -6.08
CA ALA A 11 20.77 -42.21 -5.13
C ALA A 11 19.74 -41.18 -5.64
N VAL A 12 18.59 -41.10 -4.97
CA VAL A 12 17.58 -40.05 -5.22
C VAL A 12 18.02 -38.79 -4.47
N LEU A 13 18.57 -37.81 -5.20
CA LEU A 13 18.91 -36.50 -4.65
C LEU A 13 17.63 -35.66 -4.54
N LEU A 14 17.06 -35.58 -3.34
CA LEU A 14 15.96 -34.67 -3.00
C LEU A 14 16.48 -33.23 -3.01
N LEU A 15 16.37 -32.56 -4.15
CA LEU A 15 16.51 -31.11 -4.27
C LEU A 15 15.32 -30.46 -3.55
N VAL A 16 15.51 -30.06 -2.29
CA VAL A 16 14.59 -29.14 -1.62
C VAL A 16 14.80 -27.77 -2.26
N ALA A 17 14.09 -27.52 -3.37
CA ALA A 17 13.91 -26.18 -3.88
C ALA A 17 13.04 -25.43 -2.87
N GLY A 18 13.67 -24.75 -1.91
CA GLY A 18 12.99 -23.72 -1.15
C GLY A 18 12.44 -22.71 -2.14
N ALA A 19 11.11 -22.62 -2.25
CA ALA A 19 10.47 -21.58 -3.04
C ALA A 19 10.81 -20.23 -2.41
N THR A 20 11.91 -19.62 -2.80
CA THR A 20 12.07 -18.19 -2.67
C THR A 20 11.05 -17.59 -3.62
N ALA A 21 9.90 -17.16 -3.10
CA ALA A 21 9.03 -16.27 -3.85
C ALA A 21 9.89 -15.06 -4.24
N GLN A 22 10.34 -15.03 -5.50
CA GLN A 22 11.03 -13.87 -6.05
C GLN A 22 10.06 -12.69 -5.92
N ARG A 23 10.39 -11.73 -5.05
CA ARG A 23 9.62 -10.50 -4.87
C ARG A 23 9.74 -9.67 -6.15
N GLN A 24 8.89 -9.94 -7.13
CA GLN A 24 8.82 -9.10 -8.32
C GLN A 24 8.10 -7.79 -7.95
N GLY A 25 8.85 -6.68 -7.98
CA GLY A 25 8.31 -5.33 -8.00
C GLY A 25 8.14 -4.64 -6.65
N CYS A 26 9.26 -4.15 -6.08
CA CYS A 26 9.34 -2.95 -5.23
C CYS A 26 10.82 -2.59 -4.97
N GLU A 27 11.56 -2.28 -6.05
CA GLU A 27 13.02 -2.07 -6.00
C GLU A 27 13.44 -0.79 -5.25
N ASN A 28 14.55 -0.89 -4.50
CA ASN A 28 15.39 0.17 -3.88
C ASN A 28 14.70 1.44 -3.35
N ALA A 29 13.44 1.33 -2.90
CA ALA A 29 12.79 2.42 -2.20
C ALA A 29 13.55 2.69 -0.89
N THR A 30 14.22 3.84 -0.83
CA THR A 30 14.87 4.32 0.39
C THR A 30 13.90 5.26 1.08
N PHE A 31 13.50 4.89 2.30
CA PHE A 31 12.63 5.73 3.11
C PHE A 31 13.48 6.53 4.12
N PRO A 32 13.11 7.77 4.43
CA PRO A 32 13.83 8.58 5.40
C PRO A 32 13.84 7.95 6.78
N ALA A 33 14.75 8.45 7.62
CA ALA A 33 14.90 8.02 9.01
C ALA A 33 15.19 6.50 9.17
N GLY A 34 15.74 5.87 8.13
CA GLY A 34 16.11 4.45 8.16
C GLY A 34 14.92 3.49 8.19
N ARG A 35 13.73 3.94 7.78
CA ARG A 35 12.54 3.07 7.71
C ARG A 35 12.75 1.94 6.70
N SER A 36 12.30 0.75 7.07
CA SER A 36 12.34 -0.45 6.23
C SER A 36 11.08 -1.27 6.45
N PHE A 37 10.61 -1.94 5.40
CA PHE A 37 9.37 -2.71 5.43
C PHE A 37 9.63 -4.16 5.04
N GLU A 38 8.96 -5.08 5.73
CA GLU A 38 9.13 -6.51 5.51
C GLU A 38 8.57 -6.98 4.18
N ARG A 39 7.55 -6.33 3.63
CA ARG A 39 6.85 -6.71 2.40
C ARG A 39 6.55 -5.49 1.56
N CYS A 40 6.27 -5.72 0.29
CA CYS A 40 5.85 -4.67 -0.62
C CYS A 40 5.19 -5.24 -1.87
N ASN A 41 4.45 -4.39 -2.57
CA ASN A 41 3.69 -4.71 -3.77
C ASN A 41 3.66 -3.48 -4.69
N THR A 42 4.10 -3.63 -5.94
CA THR A 42 3.90 -2.61 -6.99
C THR A 42 2.45 -2.68 -7.46
N LEU A 43 1.71 -1.59 -7.27
CA LEU A 43 0.31 -1.55 -7.63
C LEU A 43 0.15 -1.43 -9.16
N PRO A 44 -0.91 -2.02 -9.76
CA PRO A 44 -1.01 -2.14 -11.22
C PRO A 44 -1.09 -0.83 -11.99
N VAL A 45 -1.48 0.26 -11.32
CA VAL A 45 -1.80 1.55 -11.94
C VAL A 45 -1.34 2.72 -11.08
N LEU A 46 -1.27 3.90 -11.71
CA LEU A 46 -0.92 5.19 -11.08
C LEU A 46 0.53 5.29 -10.57
N GLY A 47 1.43 4.42 -11.06
CA GLY A 47 2.83 4.43 -10.66
C GLY A 47 2.99 4.32 -9.14
N ALA A 48 2.16 3.48 -8.53
CA ALA A 48 1.99 3.38 -7.09
C ALA A 48 2.60 2.08 -6.55
N SER A 49 3.02 2.11 -5.30
CA SER A 49 3.62 0.98 -4.58
C SER A 49 3.23 1.06 -3.12
N LEU A 50 2.98 -0.09 -2.51
CA LEU A 50 2.72 -0.22 -1.10
C LEU A 50 3.82 -1.06 -0.46
N HIS A 51 4.38 -0.58 0.63
CA HIS A 51 5.35 -1.28 1.46
C HIS A 51 4.77 -1.41 2.86
N TRP A 52 4.96 -2.55 3.51
CA TRP A 52 4.41 -2.76 4.84
C TRP A 52 5.16 -3.78 5.68
N THR A 53 4.98 -3.64 7.00
CA THR A 53 5.32 -4.63 8.02
C THR A 53 4.05 -4.91 8.81
N TYR A 54 3.67 -6.18 8.93
CA TYR A 54 2.50 -6.57 9.72
C TYR A 54 2.93 -7.05 11.11
N HIS A 55 2.33 -6.48 12.15
CA HIS A 55 2.60 -6.79 13.53
C HIS A 55 1.47 -7.64 14.12
N ALA A 56 1.62 -8.97 14.04
CA ALA A 56 0.61 -9.90 14.52
C ALA A 56 0.25 -9.75 16.01
N ALA A 57 1.18 -9.28 16.84
CA ALA A 57 0.99 -9.13 18.29
C ALA A 57 -0.11 -8.12 18.65
N ASN A 58 -0.35 -7.11 17.81
CA ASN A 58 -1.34 -6.06 18.05
C ASN A 58 -2.26 -5.82 16.85
N GLY A 59 -2.19 -6.65 15.81
CA GLY A 59 -3.05 -6.55 14.62
C GLY A 59 -2.85 -5.29 13.80
N THR A 60 -1.68 -4.64 13.89
CA THR A 60 -1.38 -3.41 13.14
C THR A 60 -0.54 -3.67 11.91
N ALA A 61 -0.66 -2.79 10.92
CA ALA A 61 0.25 -2.73 9.77
C ALA A 61 0.92 -1.35 9.70
N GLU A 62 2.25 -1.33 9.76
CA GLU A 62 3.05 -0.16 9.44
C GLU A 62 3.26 -0.09 7.93
N LEU A 63 3.04 1.07 7.33
CA LEU A 63 2.87 1.23 5.89
C LEU A 63 3.67 2.41 5.34
N ALA A 64 4.18 2.24 4.13
CA ALA A 64 4.53 3.33 3.22
C ALA A 64 3.81 3.13 1.88
N PHE A 65 2.86 4.00 1.58
CA PHE A 65 2.23 4.10 0.26
C PHE A 65 2.92 5.20 -0.53
N ARG A 66 3.48 4.86 -1.70
CA ARG A 66 4.13 5.82 -2.59
C ARG A 66 3.43 5.85 -3.94
N ALA A 67 3.16 7.04 -4.48
CA ALA A 67 2.57 7.20 -5.81
C ALA A 67 3.04 8.49 -6.51
N THR A 68 3.08 8.46 -7.84
CA THR A 68 3.51 9.59 -8.66
C THR A 68 2.33 10.52 -8.95
N SER A 69 2.50 11.82 -8.74
CA SER A 69 1.44 12.82 -9.01
C SER A 69 1.98 14.21 -9.38
N GLY A 70 3.29 14.46 -9.19
CA GLY A 70 3.86 15.80 -9.34
C GLY A 70 3.48 16.75 -8.19
N SER A 71 4.14 17.91 -8.10
CA SER A 71 3.93 18.87 -7.01
C SER A 71 2.59 19.59 -7.12
N ALA A 72 2.01 19.66 -8.32
CA ALA A 72 0.67 20.20 -8.58
C ALA A 72 -0.44 19.14 -8.42
N GLY A 73 -0.14 18.01 -7.80
CA GLY A 73 -1.08 16.91 -7.58
C GLY A 73 -1.13 16.47 -6.12
N TRP A 74 -2.00 15.51 -5.86
CA TRP A 74 -2.17 14.81 -4.59
C TRP A 74 -2.17 13.30 -4.83
N VAL A 75 -1.96 12.53 -3.77
CA VAL A 75 -2.16 11.07 -3.77
C VAL A 75 -2.98 10.65 -2.55
N ALA A 76 -3.69 9.54 -2.65
CA ALA A 76 -4.41 8.97 -1.53
C ALA A 76 -4.28 7.45 -1.49
N TRP A 77 -4.34 6.91 -0.28
CA TRP A 77 -4.48 5.48 -0.03
C TRP A 77 -5.43 5.26 1.15
N GLY A 78 -6.17 4.16 1.14
CA GLY A 78 -7.02 3.83 2.27
C GLY A 78 -7.59 2.42 2.24
N ILE A 79 -8.31 2.11 3.31
CA ILE A 79 -9.02 0.84 3.51
C ILE A 79 -10.52 1.12 3.48
N ASN A 80 -11.27 0.25 2.82
CA ASN A 80 -12.72 0.23 2.89
C ASN A 80 -13.20 -0.96 3.73
N PRO A 81 -13.61 -0.74 5.00
CA PRO A 81 -14.08 -1.82 5.86
C PRO A 81 -15.45 -2.41 5.45
N SER A 82 -16.23 -1.69 4.63
CA SER A 82 -17.62 -2.03 4.31
C SER A 82 -17.86 -2.38 2.83
N GLY A 83 -16.84 -2.32 1.99
CA GLY A 83 -16.95 -2.56 0.55
C GLY A 83 -15.60 -2.58 -0.16
N ALA A 84 -15.62 -2.55 -1.50
CA ALA A 84 -14.43 -2.62 -2.35
C ALA A 84 -14.25 -1.40 -3.29
N GLY A 85 -15.02 -0.32 -3.07
CA GLY A 85 -15.01 0.88 -3.91
C GLY A 85 -14.77 2.16 -3.11
N MET A 86 -14.90 3.31 -3.76
CA MET A 86 -14.68 4.61 -3.11
C MET A 86 -15.64 4.87 -1.93
N PRO A 87 -16.97 4.69 -2.03
CA PRO A 87 -17.87 4.90 -0.89
C PRO A 87 -17.57 3.94 0.28
N GLY A 88 -17.40 4.49 1.48
CA GLY A 88 -17.01 3.78 2.70
C GLY A 88 -15.49 3.75 2.96
N SER A 89 -14.68 4.22 2.02
CA SER A 89 -13.22 4.21 2.18
C SER A 89 -12.76 5.22 3.23
N ASN A 90 -11.93 4.75 4.14
CA ASN A 90 -11.21 5.53 5.15
C ASN A 90 -9.81 5.80 4.61
N VAL A 91 -9.54 7.05 4.24
CA VAL A 91 -8.39 7.40 3.39
C VAL A 91 -7.48 8.43 4.04
N PHE A 92 -6.19 8.29 3.71
CA PHE A 92 -5.13 9.27 3.94
C PHE A 92 -4.84 9.96 2.61
N VAL A 93 -4.89 11.29 2.57
CA VAL A 93 -4.60 12.08 1.37
C VAL A 93 -3.38 12.94 1.62
N ALA A 94 -2.32 12.75 0.82
CA ALA A 94 -1.13 13.59 0.84
C ALA A 94 -1.19 14.64 -0.28
N SER A 95 -0.88 15.88 0.10
CA SER A 95 -0.81 17.03 -0.81
C SER A 95 0.18 18.06 -0.28
N GLN A 96 0.59 19.00 -1.13
CA GLN A 96 1.37 20.17 -0.74
C GLN A 96 0.49 21.42 -0.69
N GLY A 97 0.60 22.17 0.41
CA GLY A 97 0.05 23.53 0.48
C GLY A 97 0.88 24.53 -0.33
N GLY A 98 0.40 25.76 -0.49
CA GLY A 98 1.04 26.80 -1.34
C GLY A 98 2.49 27.18 -0.98
N ARG A 99 3.02 26.73 0.17
CA ARG A 99 4.44 26.91 0.57
C ARG A 99 5.30 25.65 0.38
N GLY A 100 4.77 24.61 -0.27
CA GLY A 100 5.47 23.33 -0.51
C GLY A 100 5.48 22.37 0.70
N ALA A 101 4.89 22.76 1.83
CA ALA A 101 4.75 21.89 2.99
C ALA A 101 3.78 20.74 2.67
N VAL A 102 4.24 19.50 2.86
CA VAL A 102 3.45 18.28 2.66
C VAL A 102 2.65 18.00 3.93
N SER A 103 1.36 17.70 3.78
CA SER A 103 0.48 17.30 4.88
C SER A 103 -0.30 16.04 4.54
N VAL A 104 -0.84 15.38 5.56
CA VAL A 104 -1.79 14.27 5.42
C VAL A 104 -3.14 14.69 5.97
N LEU A 105 -4.17 14.57 5.15
CA LEU A 105 -5.58 14.71 5.52
C LEU A 105 -6.17 13.32 5.72
N THR A 106 -6.89 13.08 6.83
CA THR A 106 -7.68 11.85 7.02
C THR A 106 -9.14 12.13 6.77
N THR A 107 -9.84 11.28 6.01
CA THR A 107 -11.27 11.45 5.77
C THR A 107 -11.97 10.14 5.43
N ILE A 108 -13.29 10.12 5.56
CA ILE A 108 -14.15 9.01 5.16
C ILE A 108 -14.91 9.42 3.91
N LEU A 109 -14.68 8.72 2.80
CA LEU A 109 -15.34 8.98 1.53
C LEU A 109 -16.74 8.38 1.56
N ARG A 110 -17.75 9.17 1.93
CA ARG A 110 -19.14 8.67 2.11
C ARG A 110 -19.91 8.49 0.78
N SER A 111 -19.37 8.99 -0.33
CA SER A 111 -19.97 8.91 -1.66
C SER A 111 -18.88 8.99 -2.74
N THR A 112 -19.28 8.99 -4.01
CA THR A 112 -18.39 9.23 -5.16
C THR A 112 -18.06 10.71 -5.40
N ALA A 113 -18.72 11.62 -4.67
CA ALA A 113 -18.44 13.06 -4.66
C ALA A 113 -18.43 13.56 -3.20
N PRO A 114 -17.44 13.12 -2.39
CA PRO A 114 -17.43 13.40 -0.96
C PRO A 114 -16.89 14.82 -0.69
N ALA A 115 -17.34 15.40 0.42
CA ALA A 115 -16.60 16.47 1.08
C ALA A 115 -15.39 15.87 1.82
N LEU A 116 -14.27 16.58 1.84
CA LEU A 116 -13.09 16.19 2.61
C LEU A 116 -13.07 16.97 3.92
N ASP A 117 -13.46 16.31 5.01
CA ASP A 117 -13.88 16.94 6.27
C ASP A 117 -12.87 16.82 7.43
N ASN A 118 -11.65 16.36 7.17
CA ASN A 118 -10.60 16.10 8.17
C ASN A 118 -11.13 15.37 9.41
N THR A 119 -11.51 14.11 9.23
CA THR A 119 -12.17 13.32 10.28
C THR A 119 -11.30 12.16 10.76
N THR A 120 -11.61 11.67 11.96
CA THR A 120 -11.04 10.44 12.50
C THR A 120 -11.57 9.24 11.72
N LEU A 121 -10.68 8.30 11.39
CA LEU A 121 -11.03 7.08 10.67
C LEU A 121 -11.78 6.09 11.59
N GLN A 122 -12.46 5.12 10.99
CA GLN A 122 -13.24 4.08 11.66
C GLN A 122 -12.38 2.94 12.22
N PHE A 123 -11.07 3.08 12.17
CA PHE A 123 -10.09 2.18 12.77
C PHE A 123 -8.96 3.01 13.39
N ASP A 124 -8.28 2.42 14.35
CA ASP A 124 -7.23 3.11 15.08
C ASP A 124 -6.01 3.36 14.18
N VAL A 125 -5.46 4.56 14.31
CA VAL A 125 -4.21 4.99 13.69
C VAL A 125 -3.28 5.36 14.85
N PRO A 126 -2.48 4.41 15.37
CA PRO A 126 -1.81 4.57 16.67
C PRO A 126 -0.76 5.68 16.72
N VAL A 127 -0.25 6.10 15.56
CA VAL A 127 0.70 7.19 15.42
C VAL A 127 0.22 8.18 14.36
N PRO A 128 0.43 9.50 14.52
CA PRO A 128 0.03 10.47 13.51
C PRO A 128 0.64 10.13 12.14
N PRO A 129 -0.16 10.09 11.06
CA PRO A 129 0.36 9.82 9.73
C PRO A 129 1.22 11.00 9.27
N THR A 130 2.26 10.70 8.51
CA THR A 130 3.16 11.70 7.93
C THR A 130 3.30 11.46 6.44
N ALA A 131 3.69 12.49 5.70
CA ALA A 131 3.99 12.32 4.29
C ALA A 131 5.16 13.19 3.87
N GLU A 132 5.77 12.79 2.77
CA GLU A 132 6.82 13.55 2.10
C GLU A 132 6.57 13.60 0.60
N TYR A 133 7.33 14.47 -0.05
CA TYR A 133 7.35 14.60 -1.49
C TYR A 133 8.80 14.61 -1.97
N ALA A 134 9.15 13.67 -2.84
CA ALA A 134 10.48 13.55 -3.40
C ALA A 134 10.41 12.93 -4.80
N ALA A 135 11.21 13.47 -5.74
CA ALA A 135 11.36 12.96 -7.09
C ALA A 135 10.01 12.71 -7.82
N GLY A 136 9.10 13.68 -7.77
CA GLY A 136 7.82 13.61 -8.49
C GLY A 136 6.71 12.82 -7.78
N ALA A 137 7.00 12.20 -6.64
CA ALA A 137 6.08 11.31 -5.93
C ALA A 137 5.87 11.72 -4.48
N TYR A 138 4.70 11.38 -3.98
CA TYR A 138 4.37 11.46 -2.57
C TYR A 138 4.55 10.08 -1.92
N THR A 139 5.02 10.06 -0.68
CA THR A 139 4.98 8.86 0.18
C THR A 139 4.20 9.19 1.44
N ILE A 140 3.15 8.40 1.72
CA ILE A 140 2.35 8.44 2.94
C ILE A 140 2.87 7.35 3.88
N TYR A 141 3.23 7.73 5.09
CA TYR A 141 3.58 6.83 6.18
C TYR A 141 2.45 6.78 7.19
N THR A 142 2.00 5.58 7.52
CA THR A 142 0.91 5.38 8.50
C THR A 142 1.05 4.04 9.20
N THR A 143 0.48 3.92 10.40
CA THR A 143 0.26 2.64 11.06
C THR A 143 -1.22 2.51 11.31
N VAL A 144 -1.83 1.41 10.88
CA VAL A 144 -3.27 1.18 11.02
C VAL A 144 -3.53 -0.09 11.81
N ALA A 145 -4.47 -0.05 12.74
CA ALA A 145 -5.07 -1.28 13.27
C ALA A 145 -5.99 -1.85 12.18
N LEU A 146 -5.72 -3.07 11.71
CA LEU A 146 -6.48 -3.62 10.59
C LEU A 146 -7.94 -3.89 11.02
N PRO A 147 -8.93 -3.28 10.34
CA PRO A 147 -10.32 -3.37 10.77
C PRO A 147 -10.86 -4.78 10.63
N GLY A 148 -11.79 -5.13 11.52
CA GLY A 148 -12.46 -6.44 11.51
C GLY A 148 -11.58 -7.61 11.94
N ASN A 149 -10.43 -7.37 12.59
CA ASN A 149 -9.49 -8.40 13.02
C ASN A 149 -9.08 -9.35 11.87
N SER A 150 -8.88 -8.76 10.68
CA SER A 150 -8.60 -9.47 9.44
C SER A 150 -7.35 -8.89 8.79
N THR A 151 -6.48 -9.74 8.25
CA THR A 151 -5.33 -9.29 7.45
C THR A 151 -5.71 -9.03 6.00
N GLN A 152 -6.86 -9.55 5.57
CA GLN A 152 -7.42 -9.28 4.25
C GLN A 152 -8.25 -8.00 4.30
N GLN A 153 -7.85 -7.01 3.49
CA GLN A 153 -8.46 -5.69 3.44
C GLN A 153 -8.75 -5.29 2.00
N ASN A 154 -9.87 -4.62 1.78
CA ASN A 154 -10.10 -3.92 0.53
C ASN A 154 -9.41 -2.57 0.60
N THR A 155 -8.44 -2.36 -0.28
CA THR A 155 -7.65 -1.14 -0.36
C THR A 155 -8.01 -0.37 -1.63
N VAL A 156 -7.93 0.96 -1.52
CA VAL A 156 -8.13 1.88 -2.64
C VAL A 156 -6.97 2.85 -2.68
N TRP A 157 -6.60 3.32 -3.86
CA TRP A 157 -5.63 4.40 -4.01
C TRP A 157 -6.01 5.34 -5.14
N GLN A 158 -5.51 6.57 -5.08
CA GLN A 158 -5.75 7.56 -6.11
C GLN A 158 -4.57 8.53 -6.27
N ALA A 159 -4.55 9.19 -7.42
CA ALA A 159 -3.79 10.39 -7.68
C ALA A 159 -4.67 11.37 -8.46
N GLY A 160 -4.52 12.67 -8.20
CA GLY A 160 -5.31 13.70 -8.87
C GLY A 160 -4.67 15.09 -8.78
N PRO A 161 -5.26 16.09 -9.45
CA PRO A 161 -4.70 17.44 -9.50
C PRO A 161 -5.04 18.27 -8.26
N LEU A 162 -4.18 19.24 -7.97
CA LEU A 162 -4.46 20.36 -7.07
C LEU A 162 -4.80 21.61 -7.89
N SER A 163 -5.61 22.50 -7.33
CA SER A 163 -5.81 23.86 -7.85
C SER A 163 -5.85 24.86 -6.70
N GLY A 164 -4.97 25.85 -6.71
CA GLY A 164 -4.91 26.84 -5.63
C GLY A 164 -4.56 26.27 -4.25
N GLY A 165 -4.07 25.02 -4.19
CA GLY A 165 -3.84 24.27 -2.95
C GLY A 165 -5.00 23.35 -2.55
N ASP A 166 -6.13 23.40 -3.26
CA ASP A 166 -7.29 22.54 -3.01
C ASP A 166 -7.19 21.21 -3.76
N ILE A 167 -7.62 20.13 -3.10
CA ILE A 167 -7.75 18.79 -3.66
C ILE A 167 -8.93 18.77 -4.64
N LEU A 168 -8.64 18.58 -5.92
CA LEU A 168 -9.68 18.42 -6.95
C LEU A 168 -10.04 16.94 -7.15
N PRO A 169 -11.22 16.66 -7.73
CA PRO A 169 -11.59 15.29 -8.13
C PRO A 169 -10.51 14.66 -9.01
N HIS A 170 -10.20 13.39 -8.74
CA HIS A 170 -9.38 12.59 -9.64
C HIS A 170 -10.16 12.27 -10.93
N PRO A 171 -9.49 11.93 -12.04
CA PRO A 171 -10.16 11.45 -13.24
C PRO A 171 -11.10 10.27 -12.96
N THR A 172 -12.26 10.23 -13.59
CA THR A 172 -13.25 9.16 -13.42
C THR A 172 -13.18 8.12 -14.54
N SER A 173 -11.97 7.84 -15.04
CA SER A 173 -11.72 6.91 -16.13
C SER A 173 -10.36 6.22 -16.00
N GLY A 174 -10.16 5.15 -16.76
CA GLY A 174 -8.86 4.49 -16.93
C GLY A 174 -8.22 4.03 -15.60
N PRO A 175 -6.94 4.32 -15.37
CA PRO A 175 -6.20 3.96 -14.15
C PRO A 175 -6.93 4.27 -12.83
N ASN A 176 -7.63 5.40 -12.74
CA ASN A 176 -8.32 5.82 -11.52
C ASN A 176 -9.56 4.98 -11.19
N LEU A 177 -10.19 4.31 -12.17
CA LEU A 177 -11.27 3.35 -11.88
C LEU A 177 -10.74 1.94 -11.58
N GLN A 178 -9.47 1.67 -11.88
CA GLN A 178 -8.81 0.38 -11.66
C GLN A 178 -8.03 0.32 -10.33
N SER A 179 -7.94 1.43 -9.60
CA SER A 179 -7.09 1.59 -8.43
C SER A 179 -7.73 1.08 -7.13
N LEU A 180 -8.14 -0.19 -7.17
CA LEU A 180 -8.80 -0.94 -6.10
C LEU A 180 -8.14 -2.33 -6.01
N MET A 181 -7.88 -2.84 -4.81
CA MET A 181 -7.30 -4.18 -4.64
C MET A 181 -7.66 -4.78 -3.28
N ARG A 182 -8.02 -6.07 -3.26
CA ARG A 182 -8.07 -6.84 -2.01
C ARG A 182 -6.67 -7.37 -1.71
N LEU A 183 -6.09 -6.88 -0.62
CA LEU A 183 -4.73 -7.19 -0.18
C LEU A 183 -4.77 -8.02 1.09
N ASP A 184 -3.95 -9.07 1.17
CA ASP A 184 -3.66 -9.75 2.43
C ASP A 184 -2.32 -9.26 3.00
N PHE A 185 -2.37 -8.56 4.14
CA PHE A 185 -1.18 -8.03 4.79
C PHE A 185 -0.22 -9.11 5.32
N LEU A 186 -0.65 -10.38 5.39
CA LEU A 186 0.24 -11.50 5.70
C LEU A 186 1.05 -12.00 4.50
N SER A 187 0.47 -12.01 3.31
CA SER A 187 1.04 -12.73 2.15
C SER A 187 1.40 -11.82 0.98
N GLY A 188 0.66 -10.72 0.77
CA GLY A 188 0.83 -9.75 -0.31
C GLY A 188 -0.10 -9.95 -1.49
#